data_AF-A0A0G3WDE1-F1
#
_entry.id   AF-A0A0G3WDE1-F1
#
_cell.length_a   1.000
_cell.length_b   1.000
_cell.length_c   1.000
_cell.angle_alpha   90.00
_cell.angle_beta   90.00
_cell.angle_gamma   90.00
#
_symmetry.space_group_name_H-M   'P 1'
#
loop_
_entity.id
_entity.type
_entity.pdbx_description
1 polymer ?
#
loop_
_entity_poly.entity_id
_entity_poly.type
_entity_poly.pdbx_seq_one_letter_code
_entity_poly.pdbx_strand_id
1 'polypeptide(L)'
;MMNVNFLGLLPCALKVPFEACLGSHVKKFENNKNLFKYSVVSNANNELSFFTKLNEMKEFSWLPDMVMAPGFNGFFYKSFMEKYKSSHFEAVIPSKINPLWKQLCLSDPEENYTIFGFNPTVFLVDRTVHKEVPVPKRWRDLLEPEYINKVAIRGHNRSGQEIPMEFCEGILLNMYKEEGEEGIKKLGRAVKWSLHPSQMIKMAGSKKSDVPAVSAVPYSFAKLVKESEDISIVWPEDGAIVNPITLLVKNSNQEKNNEMLEFLLNEFVGGMFAEVGFVSMHPETKDHFPENISYKWLGWDFIHGYDLEEMKTYLNKVFWQTFGGRDL
;
A
#
# COMPACT_ATOMS: atom_id res chain seq x y z
N MET A 1 25.47 7.97 -7.43
CA MET A 1 24.66 8.77 -6.48
C MET A 1 23.38 9.16 -7.19
N MET A 2 22.20 8.84 -6.64
CA MET A 2 20.94 9.30 -7.23
C MET A 2 20.81 10.78 -6.88
N ASN A 3 21.21 11.68 -7.78
CA ASN A 3 21.20 13.12 -7.53
C ASN A 3 19.84 13.71 -7.99
N VAL A 4 18.79 13.39 -7.23
CA VAL A 4 17.42 13.89 -7.45
C VAL A 4 16.89 14.53 -6.17
N ASN A 5 16.07 15.57 -6.32
CA ASN A 5 15.35 16.23 -5.23
C ASN A 5 14.13 15.41 -4.82
N PHE A 6 13.38 14.88 -5.80
CA PHE A 6 12.21 14.04 -5.55
C PHE A 6 12.37 12.64 -6.15
N LEU A 7 12.01 11.62 -5.38
CA LEU A 7 11.88 10.24 -5.84
C LEU A 7 10.48 9.71 -5.54
N GLY A 8 9.74 9.34 -6.59
CA GLY A 8 8.45 8.65 -6.47
C GLY A 8 8.57 7.18 -6.83
N LEU A 9 8.38 6.28 -5.85
CA LEU A 9 8.29 4.83 -6.03
C LEU A 9 6.84 4.40 -6.26
N LEU A 10 6.16 4.99 -7.23
CA LEU A 10 4.70 4.93 -7.29
C LEU A 10 4.17 3.59 -7.82
N PRO A 11 3.00 3.14 -7.34
CA PRO A 11 2.25 2.05 -7.96
C PRO A 11 2.00 2.31 -9.45
N CYS A 12 1.96 1.26 -10.28
CA CYS A 12 1.83 1.37 -11.73
C CYS A 12 0.65 2.24 -12.19
N ALA A 13 -0.48 2.18 -11.47
CA ALA A 13 -1.68 2.97 -11.78
C ALA A 13 -1.45 4.49 -11.67
N LEU A 14 -0.56 4.91 -10.76
CA LEU A 14 -0.25 6.33 -10.52
C LEU A 14 0.98 6.81 -11.31
N LYS A 15 1.92 5.90 -11.61
CA LYS A 15 3.24 6.27 -12.14
C LYS A 15 3.17 7.16 -13.39
N VAL A 16 2.47 6.70 -14.43
CA VAL A 16 2.39 7.41 -15.72
C VAL A 16 1.67 8.76 -15.60
N PRO A 17 0.43 8.85 -15.06
CA PRO A 17 -0.25 10.13 -14.95
C PRO A 17 0.51 11.10 -14.03
N PHE A 18 1.06 10.62 -12.92
CA PHE A 18 1.85 11.46 -12.00
C PHE A 18 3.10 12.03 -12.67
N GLU A 19 3.86 11.19 -13.39
CA GLU A 19 5.09 11.60 -14.08
C GLU A 19 4.84 12.66 -15.17
N ALA A 20 3.75 12.49 -15.94
CA ALA A 20 3.36 13.46 -16.97
C ALA A 20 3.01 14.83 -16.36
N CYS A 21 2.29 14.83 -15.24
CA CYS A 21 1.85 16.04 -14.55
C CYS A 21 3.01 16.73 -13.83
N LEU A 22 3.86 15.98 -13.15
CA LEU A 22 5.07 16.50 -12.51
C LEU A 22 6.01 17.12 -13.55
N GLY A 23 6.23 16.46 -14.69
CA GLY A 23 7.06 17.01 -15.76
C GLY A 23 6.52 18.31 -16.34
N SER A 24 5.19 18.45 -16.42
CA SER A 24 4.55 19.69 -16.86
C SER A 24 4.67 20.81 -15.81
N HIS A 25 4.60 20.47 -14.53
CA HIS A 25 4.78 21.42 -13.43
C HIS A 25 6.24 21.90 -13.33
N VAL A 26 7.21 20.98 -13.36
CA VAL A 26 8.64 21.31 -13.29
C VAL A 26 9.08 22.21 -14.47
N LYS A 27 8.58 21.98 -15.68
CA LYS A 27 8.86 22.87 -16.83
C LYS A 27 8.39 24.31 -16.63
N LYS A 28 7.29 24.53 -15.90
CA LYS A 28 6.83 25.89 -15.56
C LYS A 28 7.75 26.52 -14.52
N PHE A 29 8.26 25.72 -13.58
CA PHE A 29 9.14 26.16 -12.50
C PHE A 29 10.57 26.48 -12.98
N GLU A 30 11.15 25.69 -13.88
CA GLU A 30 12.54 25.88 -14.33
C GLU A 30 12.78 27.19 -15.08
N ASN A 31 11.72 27.84 -15.61
CA ASN A 31 11.79 29.20 -16.13
C ASN A 31 12.19 30.25 -15.06
N ASN A 32 12.13 29.89 -13.77
CA ASN A 32 12.44 30.75 -12.61
C ASN A 32 13.84 30.50 -11.98
N LYS A 33 14.80 29.93 -12.73
CA LYS A 33 16.26 29.84 -12.44
C LYS A 33 16.75 28.75 -11.48
N ASN A 34 15.94 27.79 -11.05
CA ASN A 34 16.41 26.64 -10.27
C ASN A 34 16.00 25.31 -10.91
N LEU A 35 17.00 24.48 -11.30
CA LEU A 35 16.78 23.14 -11.84
C LEU A 35 16.26 22.21 -10.73
N PHE A 36 15.08 21.60 -10.93
CA PHE A 36 14.48 20.63 -10.00
C PHE A 36 14.59 19.23 -10.60
N LYS A 37 15.39 18.36 -9.96
CA LYS A 37 15.62 17.01 -10.48
C LYS A 37 14.66 16.03 -9.82
N TYR A 38 13.97 15.23 -10.61
CA TYR A 38 13.07 14.21 -10.08
C TYR A 38 13.24 12.87 -10.79
N SER A 39 12.80 11.80 -10.13
CA SER A 39 12.65 10.48 -10.72
C SER A 39 11.34 9.84 -10.27
N VAL A 40 10.51 9.40 -11.21
CA VAL A 40 9.29 8.63 -10.91
C VAL A 40 9.46 7.24 -11.51
N VAL A 41 9.53 6.23 -10.65
CA VAL A 41 9.75 4.85 -11.05
C VAL A 41 8.61 3.97 -10.59
N SER A 42 8.36 2.89 -11.33
CA SER A 42 7.37 1.90 -10.92
C SER A 42 7.87 1.09 -9.73
N ASN A 43 7.00 0.93 -8.74
CA ASN A 43 7.26 0.20 -7.51
C ASN A 43 7.77 -1.25 -7.74
N ALA A 44 7.22 -1.96 -8.73
CA ALA A 44 7.36 -3.42 -8.88
C ALA A 44 8.81 -3.95 -8.97
N ASN A 45 9.77 -3.15 -9.43
CA ASN A 45 11.18 -3.58 -9.56
C ASN A 45 12.17 -2.70 -8.78
N ASN A 46 11.80 -1.44 -8.50
CA ASN A 46 12.74 -0.45 -7.99
C ASN A 46 12.58 -0.17 -6.49
N GLU A 47 11.45 -0.55 -5.89
CA GLU A 47 11.24 -0.46 -4.45
C GLU A 47 12.25 -1.30 -3.68
N LEU A 48 12.33 -2.59 -4.01
CA LEU A 48 13.28 -3.53 -3.42
C LEU A 48 14.73 -3.03 -3.56
N SER A 49 15.12 -2.55 -4.75
CA SER A 49 16.50 -2.08 -4.96
C SER A 49 16.80 -0.75 -4.25
N PHE A 50 15.80 0.13 -4.07
CA PHE A 50 15.95 1.35 -3.30
C PHE A 50 16.09 1.06 -1.81
N PHE A 51 15.19 0.26 -1.23
CA PHE A 51 15.23 -0.05 0.20
C PHE A 51 16.42 -0.94 0.60
N THR A 52 16.89 -1.84 -0.27
CA THR A 52 18.17 -2.52 -0.04
C THR A 52 19.32 -1.52 0.05
N LYS A 53 19.39 -0.53 -0.86
CA LYS A 53 20.42 0.52 -0.80
C LYS A 53 20.23 1.47 0.37
N LEU A 54 19.00 1.70 0.81
CA LEU A 54 18.69 2.49 2.00
C LEU A 54 19.32 1.86 3.24
N ASN A 55 19.25 0.54 3.37
CA ASN A 55 19.86 -0.21 4.47
C ASN A 55 21.40 -0.17 4.42
N GLU A 56 21.99 -0.12 3.23
CA GLU A 56 23.44 0.00 3.02
C GLU A 56 23.96 1.44 3.09
N MET A 57 23.06 2.42 3.22
CA MET A 57 23.40 3.84 3.13
C MET A 57 24.30 4.27 4.30
N LYS A 58 25.48 4.82 3.95
CA LYS A 58 26.45 5.34 4.93
C LYS A 58 26.25 6.82 5.26
N GLU A 59 25.80 7.61 4.29
CA GLU A 59 25.65 9.06 4.42
C GLU A 59 24.22 9.50 4.14
N PHE A 60 23.66 10.31 5.04
CA PHE A 60 22.30 10.83 4.91
C PHE A 60 22.07 11.64 3.63
N SER A 61 23.11 12.30 3.12
CA SER A 61 23.11 13.06 1.86
C SER A 61 22.71 12.25 0.62
N TRP A 62 22.83 10.92 0.67
CA TRP A 62 22.43 10.04 -0.43
C TRP A 62 20.92 10.02 -0.68
N LEU A 63 20.12 10.20 0.37
CA LEU A 63 18.66 10.18 0.26
C LEU A 63 18.17 11.46 -0.45
N PRO A 64 17.16 11.41 -1.32
CA PRO A 64 16.53 12.61 -1.89
C PRO A 64 15.91 13.53 -0.82
N ASP A 65 15.63 14.78 -1.19
CA ASP A 65 14.94 15.75 -0.31
C ASP A 65 13.51 15.29 0.01
N MET A 66 12.87 14.65 -0.96
CA MET A 66 11.57 14.02 -0.83
C MET A 66 11.52 12.63 -1.42
N VAL A 67 10.91 11.69 -0.70
CA VAL A 67 10.63 10.36 -1.22
C VAL A 67 9.17 9.98 -0.98
N MET A 68 8.49 9.55 -2.03
CA MET A 68 7.14 9.01 -1.96
C MET A 68 7.18 7.51 -2.21
N ALA A 69 6.70 6.70 -1.26
CA ALA A 69 6.77 5.24 -1.33
C ALA A 69 5.51 4.56 -0.77
N PRO A 70 4.96 3.53 -1.46
CA PRO A 70 3.80 2.79 -1.01
C PRO A 70 4.15 1.74 0.05
N GLY A 71 3.13 1.17 0.69
CA GLY A 71 3.23 0.03 1.59
C GLY A 71 3.84 0.35 2.95
N PHE A 72 3.89 -0.68 3.79
CA PHE A 72 4.66 -0.66 5.04
C PHE A 72 6.13 -0.97 4.71
N ASN A 73 6.74 0.02 4.06
CA ASN A 73 8.07 -0.04 3.48
C ASN A 73 9.18 0.26 4.51
N GLY A 74 10.43 0.32 4.04
CA GLY A 74 11.61 0.47 4.89
C GLY A 74 11.67 1.76 5.72
N PHE A 75 10.85 2.77 5.41
CA PHE A 75 10.76 3.96 6.26
C PHE A 75 10.07 3.71 7.60
N PHE A 76 9.26 2.65 7.70
CA PHE A 76 8.61 2.23 8.93
C PHE A 76 9.38 1.15 9.70
N TYR A 77 10.59 0.80 9.24
CA TYR A 77 11.42 -0.17 9.96
C TYR A 77 12.09 0.53 11.13
N LYS A 78 12.16 -0.17 12.26
CA LYS A 78 12.70 0.39 13.50
C LYS A 78 14.12 0.92 13.31
N SER A 79 14.94 0.20 12.56
CA SER A 79 16.32 0.58 12.18
C SER A 79 16.39 1.93 11.45
N PHE A 80 15.45 2.23 10.55
CA PHE A 80 15.39 3.51 9.86
C PHE A 80 14.84 4.61 10.77
N MET A 81 13.72 4.31 11.44
CA MET A 81 13.03 5.26 12.31
C MET A 81 13.93 5.74 13.45
N GLU A 82 14.54 4.84 14.22
CA GLU A 82 15.42 5.21 15.34
C GLU A 82 16.65 6.01 14.89
N LYS A 83 17.15 5.74 13.68
CA LYS A 83 18.34 6.43 13.15
C LYS A 83 18.05 7.86 12.68
N TYR A 84 16.81 8.18 12.25
CA TYR A 84 16.52 9.45 11.57
C TYR A 84 15.28 10.21 12.05
N LYS A 85 14.51 9.72 13.03
CA LYS A 85 13.19 10.25 13.44
C LYS A 85 13.10 11.77 13.59
N SER A 86 13.82 12.41 14.52
CA SER A 86 13.40 13.75 15.01
C SER A 86 14.23 14.97 14.57
N SER A 87 15.29 14.79 13.78
CA SER A 87 16.14 15.92 13.34
C SER A 87 16.34 15.98 11.82
N HIS A 88 15.69 15.07 11.10
CA HIS A 88 15.98 14.85 9.68
C HIS A 88 14.75 14.83 8.79
N PHE A 89 13.54 14.71 9.35
CA PHE A 89 12.31 14.66 8.58
C PHE A 89 11.19 15.44 9.26
N GLU A 90 10.25 15.94 8.46
CA GLU A 90 9.08 16.69 8.91
C GLU A 90 7.83 16.23 8.15
N ALA A 91 6.74 16.05 8.89
CA ALA A 91 5.42 15.79 8.31
C ALA A 91 4.87 17.06 7.65
N VAL A 92 4.17 16.86 6.55
CA VAL A 92 3.49 17.91 5.79
C VAL A 92 2.08 18.04 6.34
N ILE A 93 1.81 19.16 7.01
CA ILE A 93 0.54 19.44 7.68
C ILE A 93 -0.17 20.59 6.94
N PRO A 94 -1.05 20.29 5.97
CA PRO A 94 -1.80 21.34 5.28
C PRO A 94 -2.86 21.99 6.18
N SER A 95 -3.26 23.22 5.86
CA SER A 95 -4.31 23.94 6.58
C SER A 95 -5.69 23.28 6.47
N LYS A 96 -5.93 22.55 5.38
CA LYS A 96 -7.11 21.70 5.16
C LYS A 96 -6.65 20.32 4.71
N ILE A 97 -7.23 19.29 5.29
CA ILE A 97 -6.93 17.89 5.00
C ILE A 97 -8.24 17.10 4.85
N ASN A 98 -8.20 16.00 4.11
CA ASN A 98 -9.30 15.05 4.01
C ASN A 98 -9.76 14.64 5.43
N PRO A 99 -11.06 14.78 5.78
CA PRO A 99 -11.57 14.41 7.10
C PRO A 99 -11.24 12.97 7.54
N LEU A 100 -11.06 12.05 6.58
CA LEU A 100 -10.65 10.68 6.84
C LEU A 100 -9.31 10.58 7.59
N TRP A 101 -8.39 11.53 7.41
CA TRP A 101 -7.10 11.51 8.11
C TRP A 101 -7.26 11.62 9.61
N LYS A 102 -8.19 12.48 10.04
CA LYS A 102 -8.52 12.62 11.46
C LYS A 102 -9.32 11.42 11.96
N GLN A 103 -10.31 10.97 11.18
CA GLN A 103 -11.18 9.84 11.56
C GLN A 103 -10.39 8.54 11.76
N LEU A 104 -9.38 8.29 10.92
CA LEU A 104 -8.59 7.06 10.93
C LEU A 104 -7.25 7.20 11.68
N CYS A 105 -6.97 8.37 12.27
CA CYS A 105 -5.70 8.67 12.92
C CYS A 105 -4.48 8.40 12.01
N LEU A 106 -4.54 8.89 10.75
CA LEU A 106 -3.45 8.70 9.77
C LEU A 106 -2.30 9.68 9.96
N SER A 107 -2.54 10.85 10.57
CA SER A 107 -1.46 11.80 10.89
C SER A 107 -0.49 11.18 11.90
N ASP A 108 0.80 11.27 11.59
CA ASP A 108 1.87 10.81 12.48
C ASP A 108 1.90 11.64 13.78
N PRO A 109 1.72 11.03 14.97
CA PRO A 109 1.78 11.76 16.23
C PRO A 109 3.16 12.33 16.55
N GLU A 110 4.24 11.82 15.93
CA GLU A 110 5.59 12.35 16.07
C GLU A 110 5.96 13.38 14.97
N GLU A 111 5.04 13.66 14.04
CA GLU A 111 5.21 14.64 12.96
C GLU A 111 6.48 14.47 12.09
N ASN A 112 6.92 13.23 11.89
CA ASN A 112 8.09 12.91 11.06
C ASN A 112 7.69 12.41 9.67
N TYR A 113 6.51 11.78 9.55
CA TYR A 113 6.03 11.12 8.35
C TYR A 113 4.68 11.65 7.89
N THR A 114 4.49 11.73 6.57
CA THR A 114 3.20 12.08 5.97
C THR A 114 2.58 10.86 5.31
N ILE A 115 1.42 10.40 5.77
CA ILE A 115 0.58 9.52 4.95
C ILE A 115 -0.07 10.40 3.89
N PHE A 116 0.43 10.35 2.66
CA PHE A 116 -0.02 11.21 1.55
C PHE A 116 -1.32 10.70 0.91
N GLY A 117 -1.46 9.38 0.87
CA GLY A 117 -2.64 8.71 0.34
C GLY A 117 -2.62 7.24 0.71
N PHE A 118 -3.59 6.47 0.26
CA PHE A 118 -3.59 5.02 0.43
C PHE A 118 -4.43 4.29 -0.62
N ASN A 119 -4.11 3.02 -0.85
CA ASN A 119 -4.90 2.12 -1.68
C ASN A 119 -5.68 1.14 -0.79
N PRO A 120 -7.01 1.24 -0.71
CA PRO A 120 -7.82 0.32 0.06
C PRO A 120 -7.69 -1.10 -0.53
N THR A 121 -7.45 -2.11 0.30
CA THR A 121 -7.60 -3.52 -0.12
C THR A 121 -8.98 -4.01 0.29
N VAL A 122 -9.69 -4.56 -0.70
CA VAL A 122 -11.07 -5.04 -0.64
C VAL A 122 -11.14 -6.51 -1.08
N PHE A 123 -12.31 -7.12 -0.98
CA PHE A 123 -12.55 -8.45 -1.53
C PHE A 123 -13.15 -8.34 -2.93
N LEU A 124 -12.52 -9.00 -3.89
CA LEU A 124 -13.16 -9.34 -5.16
C LEU A 124 -13.67 -10.77 -5.04
N VAL A 125 -14.99 -10.92 -4.96
CA VAL A 125 -15.65 -12.21 -4.78
C VAL A 125 -16.14 -12.71 -6.13
N ASP A 126 -15.79 -13.96 -6.45
CA ASP A 126 -16.16 -14.63 -7.70
C ASP A 126 -16.80 -16.01 -7.42
N ARG A 127 -18.11 -16.05 -7.60
CA ARG A 127 -18.97 -17.21 -7.39
C ARG A 127 -19.30 -17.92 -8.69
N THR A 128 -18.64 -17.58 -9.80
CA THR A 128 -18.82 -18.24 -11.11
C THR A 128 -18.63 -19.75 -10.99
N VAL A 129 -17.65 -20.18 -10.19
CA VAL A 129 -17.32 -21.60 -9.93
C VAL A 129 -17.64 -22.01 -8.50
N HIS A 130 -17.43 -21.11 -7.53
CA HIS A 130 -17.54 -21.42 -6.09
C HIS A 130 -18.86 -20.90 -5.50
N LYS A 131 -20.00 -21.38 -6.01
CA LYS A 131 -21.33 -20.90 -5.60
C LYS A 131 -21.66 -21.21 -4.14
N GLU A 132 -21.05 -22.27 -3.62
CA GLU A 132 -21.18 -22.76 -2.26
C GLU A 132 -20.41 -21.93 -1.23
N VAL A 133 -19.37 -21.22 -1.66
CA VAL A 133 -18.54 -20.42 -0.75
C VAL A 133 -19.31 -19.16 -0.34
N PRO A 134 -19.50 -18.90 0.96
CA PRO A 134 -20.20 -17.71 1.42
C PRO A 134 -19.43 -16.44 1.04
N VAL A 135 -20.16 -15.34 0.84
CA VAL A 135 -19.56 -14.02 0.61
C VAL A 135 -18.96 -13.52 1.93
N PRO A 136 -17.63 -13.32 2.04
CA PRO A 136 -17.04 -12.82 3.27
C PRO A 136 -17.44 -11.37 3.49
N LYS A 137 -17.77 -11.03 4.74
CA LYS A 137 -18.11 -9.67 5.17
C LYS A 137 -16.97 -9.01 5.92
N ARG A 138 -16.08 -9.81 6.53
CA ARG A 138 -14.96 -9.37 7.36
C ARG A 138 -13.70 -10.14 7.04
N TRP A 139 -12.54 -9.60 7.42
CA TRP A 139 -11.25 -10.30 7.24
C TRP A 139 -11.18 -11.62 7.99
N ARG A 140 -11.75 -11.67 9.20
CA ARG A 140 -11.81 -12.88 10.02
C ARG A 140 -12.60 -14.02 9.36
N ASP A 141 -13.59 -13.72 8.52
CA ASP A 141 -14.38 -14.75 7.83
C ASP A 141 -13.49 -15.64 6.96
N LEU A 142 -12.42 -15.09 6.37
CA LEU A 142 -11.46 -15.85 5.56
C LEU A 142 -10.71 -16.93 6.32
N LEU A 143 -10.80 -16.96 7.66
CA LEU A 143 -10.14 -17.95 8.52
C LEU A 143 -10.99 -19.21 8.72
N GLU A 144 -12.23 -19.21 8.24
CA GLU A 144 -13.17 -20.32 8.40
C GLU A 144 -12.89 -21.46 7.40
N PRO A 145 -13.27 -22.72 7.72
CA PRO A 145 -12.93 -23.89 6.91
C PRO A 145 -13.41 -23.84 5.46
N GLU A 146 -14.55 -23.20 5.17
CA GLU A 146 -15.08 -23.03 3.82
C GLU A 146 -14.13 -22.26 2.87
N TYR A 147 -13.19 -21.48 3.41
CA TYR A 147 -12.24 -20.70 2.62
C TYR A 147 -10.90 -21.41 2.39
N ILE A 148 -10.68 -22.60 2.96
CA ILE A 148 -9.45 -23.38 2.77
C ILE A 148 -9.20 -23.57 1.27
N ASN A 149 -8.02 -23.13 0.81
CA ASN A 149 -7.61 -23.18 -0.58
C ASN A 149 -8.54 -22.44 -1.57
N LYS A 150 -9.29 -21.44 -1.12
CA LYS A 150 -10.22 -20.64 -1.95
C LYS A 150 -9.80 -19.18 -2.11
N VAL A 151 -8.76 -18.72 -1.44
CA VAL A 151 -8.36 -17.30 -1.39
C VAL A 151 -7.10 -17.02 -2.22
N ALA A 152 -7.07 -15.86 -2.88
CA ALA A 152 -5.86 -15.28 -3.48
C ALA A 152 -5.45 -14.00 -2.77
N ILE A 153 -4.15 -13.84 -2.50
CA ILE A 153 -3.56 -12.57 -2.02
C ILE A 153 -2.32 -12.22 -2.83
N ARG A 154 -1.88 -10.95 -2.76
CA ARG A 154 -0.65 -10.53 -3.44
C ARG A 154 0.52 -11.28 -2.80
N GLY A 155 1.37 -11.86 -3.63
CA GLY A 155 2.71 -12.24 -3.23
C GLY A 155 3.66 -12.37 -4.42
N HIS A 156 4.96 -12.41 -4.15
CA HIS A 156 6.00 -12.60 -5.16
C HIS A 156 7.08 -13.53 -4.64
N ASN A 157 7.76 -14.20 -5.58
CA ASN A 157 8.91 -15.03 -5.26
C ASN A 157 10.08 -14.16 -4.77
N ARG A 158 10.83 -14.65 -3.80
CA ARG A 158 12.14 -14.12 -3.41
C ARG A 158 13.21 -15.14 -3.77
N SER A 159 13.91 -14.91 -4.88
CA SER A 159 15.05 -15.75 -5.25
C SER A 159 16.21 -15.53 -4.27
N GLY A 160 16.77 -16.61 -3.74
CA GLY A 160 17.99 -16.56 -2.92
C GLY A 160 17.80 -16.17 -1.45
N GLN A 161 16.57 -16.24 -0.91
CA GLN A 161 16.30 -16.04 0.52
C GLN A 161 15.78 -17.29 1.20
N GLU A 162 15.88 -17.34 2.54
CA GLU A 162 15.37 -18.44 3.35
C GLU A 162 13.85 -18.63 3.22
N ILE A 163 13.12 -17.53 3.00
CA ILE A 163 11.68 -17.54 2.74
C ILE A 163 11.46 -17.37 1.23
N PRO A 164 10.90 -18.36 0.53
CA PRO A 164 10.84 -18.36 -0.94
C PRO A 164 9.81 -17.38 -1.51
N MET A 165 8.92 -16.83 -0.68
CA MET A 165 7.84 -15.94 -1.09
C MET A 165 7.57 -14.85 -0.06
N GLU A 166 7.19 -13.66 -0.55
CA GLU A 166 6.73 -12.53 0.26
C GLU A 166 5.29 -12.19 -0.13
N PHE A 167 4.41 -12.14 0.87
CA PHE A 167 2.99 -11.83 0.73
C PHE A 167 2.70 -10.39 1.14
N CYS A 168 1.48 -9.92 0.84
CA CYS A 168 1.03 -8.56 1.16
C CYS A 168 1.15 -8.25 2.66
N GLU A 169 2.08 -7.38 3.01
CA GLU A 169 2.39 -7.01 4.38
C GLU A 169 1.21 -6.33 5.09
N GLY A 170 0.43 -5.51 4.38
CA GLY A 170 -0.75 -4.88 4.96
C GLY A 170 -1.79 -5.89 5.44
N ILE A 171 -1.99 -6.99 4.70
CA ILE A 171 -2.90 -8.08 5.09
C ILE A 171 -2.33 -8.82 6.29
N LEU A 172 -1.06 -9.24 6.23
CA LEU A 172 -0.44 -10.03 7.31
C LEU A 172 -0.38 -9.25 8.62
N LEU A 173 0.04 -7.97 8.60
CA LEU A 173 0.17 -7.16 9.80
C LEU A 173 -1.19 -6.90 10.47
N ASN A 174 -2.23 -6.57 9.69
CA ASN A 174 -3.57 -6.36 10.25
C ASN A 174 -4.18 -7.66 10.77
N MET A 175 -4.01 -8.78 10.05
CA MET A 175 -4.47 -10.09 10.51
C MET A 175 -3.79 -10.50 11.82
N TYR A 176 -2.48 -10.30 11.93
CA TYR A 176 -1.74 -10.61 13.16
C TYR A 176 -2.19 -9.72 14.33
N LYS A 177 -2.39 -8.42 14.09
CA LYS A 177 -2.86 -7.48 15.12
C LYS A 177 -4.18 -7.91 15.75
N GLU A 178 -5.09 -8.50 14.98
CA GLU A 178 -6.43 -8.86 15.44
C GLU A 178 -6.56 -10.32 15.90
N GLU A 179 -5.86 -11.24 15.23
CA GLU A 179 -6.05 -12.69 15.38
C GLU A 179 -4.77 -13.45 15.78
N GLY A 180 -3.65 -12.74 15.95
CA GLY A 180 -2.36 -13.30 16.37
C GLY A 180 -1.75 -14.28 15.36
N GLU A 181 -0.79 -15.08 15.82
CA GLU A 181 -0.10 -16.09 14.99
C GLU A 181 -1.08 -17.13 14.42
N GLU A 182 -2.08 -17.55 15.21
CA GLU A 182 -3.09 -18.52 14.76
C GLU A 182 -3.94 -17.99 13.62
N GLY A 183 -4.27 -16.69 13.60
CA GLY A 183 -4.92 -16.04 12.46
C GLY A 183 -4.09 -16.14 11.19
N ILE A 184 -2.77 -15.97 11.30
CA ILE A 184 -1.84 -16.06 10.16
C ILE A 184 -1.76 -17.48 9.61
N LYS A 185 -1.74 -18.50 10.49
CA LYS A 185 -1.78 -19.92 10.07
C LYS A 185 -3.08 -20.25 9.36
N LYS A 186 -4.22 -19.85 9.92
CA LYS A 186 -5.53 -20.06 9.28
C LYS A 186 -5.63 -19.35 7.93
N LEU A 187 -5.12 -18.13 7.84
CA LEU A 187 -5.06 -17.40 6.58
C LEU A 187 -4.16 -18.12 5.56
N GLY A 188 -3.02 -18.66 5.97
CA GLY A 188 -2.17 -19.48 5.11
C GLY A 188 -2.92 -20.67 4.50
N ARG A 189 -3.74 -21.38 5.29
CA ARG A 189 -4.60 -22.48 4.79
C ARG A 189 -5.67 -22.00 3.82
N ALA A 190 -6.24 -20.82 4.04
CA ALA A 190 -7.23 -20.23 3.15
C ALA A 190 -6.65 -19.88 1.77
N VAL A 191 -5.40 -19.38 1.75
CA VAL A 191 -4.78 -18.89 0.53
C VAL A 191 -4.11 -20.03 -0.24
N LYS A 192 -4.60 -20.27 -1.46
CA LYS A 192 -3.97 -21.17 -2.44
C LYS A 192 -3.14 -20.41 -3.48
N TRP A 193 -3.53 -19.18 -3.82
CA TRP A 193 -2.89 -18.43 -4.89
C TRP A 193 -2.14 -17.20 -4.38
N SER A 194 -0.87 -17.10 -4.78
CA SER A 194 -0.07 -15.88 -4.71
C SER A 194 -0.01 -15.25 -6.09
N LEU A 195 -0.73 -14.15 -6.30
CA LEU A 195 -0.91 -13.55 -7.62
C LEU A 195 -0.58 -12.07 -7.61
N HIS A 196 -0.12 -11.55 -8.74
CA HIS A 196 -0.17 -10.12 -8.97
C HIS A 196 -1.65 -9.67 -9.10
N PRO A 197 -2.05 -8.48 -8.61
CA PRO A 197 -3.44 -7.99 -8.72
C PRO A 197 -4.04 -8.05 -10.13
N SER A 198 -3.24 -7.76 -11.17
CA SER A 198 -3.69 -7.89 -12.57
C SER A 198 -4.05 -9.33 -12.98
N GLN A 199 -3.41 -10.34 -12.39
CA GLN A 199 -3.74 -11.74 -12.61
C GLN A 199 -5.05 -12.11 -11.90
N MET A 200 -5.26 -11.61 -10.68
CA MET A 200 -6.51 -11.83 -9.93
C MET A 200 -7.72 -11.33 -10.72
N ILE A 201 -7.69 -10.07 -11.19
CA ILE A 201 -8.81 -9.49 -11.93
C ILE A 201 -9.03 -10.16 -13.30
N LYS A 202 -7.97 -10.74 -13.90
CA LYS A 202 -8.09 -11.50 -15.16
C LYS A 202 -8.73 -12.87 -14.94
N MET A 203 -8.62 -13.43 -13.74
CA MET A 203 -9.24 -14.70 -13.37
C MET A 203 -10.71 -14.54 -13.00
N ALA A 204 -11.15 -13.34 -12.61
CA ALA A 204 -12.54 -13.06 -12.30
C ALA A 204 -13.48 -13.36 -13.48
N GLY A 205 -14.56 -14.10 -13.22
CA GLY A 205 -15.52 -14.57 -14.21
C GLY A 205 -15.05 -15.77 -15.04
N SER A 206 -13.87 -16.32 -14.75
CA SER A 206 -13.37 -17.49 -15.46
C SER A 206 -14.12 -18.75 -15.03
N LYS A 207 -14.45 -19.61 -16.00
CA LYS A 207 -15.09 -20.92 -15.75
C LYS A 207 -14.10 -22.05 -15.48
N LYS A 208 -12.81 -21.74 -15.31
CA LYS A 208 -11.79 -22.73 -14.96
C LYS A 208 -11.99 -23.18 -13.52
N SER A 209 -11.79 -24.45 -13.23
CA SER A 209 -11.93 -24.99 -11.87
C SER A 209 -10.85 -24.49 -10.89
N ASP A 210 -9.72 -24.01 -11.40
CA ASP A 210 -8.58 -23.53 -10.60
C ASP A 210 -8.52 -22.01 -10.56
N VAL A 211 -9.51 -21.40 -9.91
CA VAL A 211 -9.62 -19.95 -9.69
C VAL A 211 -10.01 -19.66 -8.25
N PRO A 212 -9.63 -18.50 -7.67
CA PRO A 212 -10.05 -18.13 -6.32
C PRO A 212 -11.54 -17.83 -6.25
N ALA A 213 -12.17 -18.15 -5.12
CA ALA A 213 -13.50 -17.66 -4.76
C ALA A 213 -13.43 -16.22 -4.26
N VAL A 214 -12.34 -15.86 -3.58
CA VAL A 214 -12.10 -14.53 -3.02
C VAL A 214 -10.68 -14.10 -3.34
N SER A 215 -10.51 -12.91 -3.92
CA SER A 215 -9.22 -12.26 -4.06
C SER A 215 -9.16 -11.02 -3.17
N ALA A 216 -8.20 -10.97 -2.24
CA ALA A 216 -7.89 -9.74 -1.52
C ALA A 216 -7.03 -8.84 -2.42
N VAL A 217 -7.63 -7.78 -2.94
CA VAL A 217 -7.07 -7.01 -4.04
C VAL A 217 -7.15 -5.50 -3.78
N PRO A 218 -6.14 -4.70 -4.16
CA PRO A 218 -6.25 -3.25 -4.08
C PRO A 218 -7.42 -2.74 -4.95
N TYR A 219 -8.19 -1.79 -4.42
CA TYR A 219 -9.39 -1.27 -5.07
C TYR A 219 -9.10 -0.66 -6.44
N SER A 220 -7.91 -0.07 -6.62
CA SER A 220 -7.44 0.43 -7.92
C SER A 220 -7.45 -0.62 -9.04
N PHE A 221 -7.35 -1.91 -8.69
CA PHE A 221 -7.52 -3.01 -9.63
C PHE A 221 -8.95 -3.55 -9.62
N ALA A 222 -9.56 -3.70 -8.44
CA ALA A 222 -10.92 -4.23 -8.30
C ALA A 222 -11.93 -3.45 -9.14
N LYS A 223 -11.84 -2.11 -9.13
CA LYS A 223 -12.74 -1.21 -9.87
C LYS A 223 -12.71 -1.38 -11.39
N LEU A 224 -11.71 -2.09 -11.93
CA LEU A 224 -11.61 -2.41 -13.36
C LEU A 224 -12.44 -3.64 -13.74
N VAL A 225 -12.91 -4.41 -12.76
CA VAL A 225 -13.74 -5.58 -12.97
C VAL A 225 -15.19 -5.15 -13.11
N LYS A 226 -15.88 -5.71 -14.10
CA LYS A 226 -17.32 -5.51 -14.27
C LYS A 226 -18.08 -6.44 -13.32
N GLU A 227 -18.78 -5.87 -12.35
CA GLU A 227 -19.65 -6.63 -11.46
C GLU A 227 -20.82 -7.29 -12.20
N SER A 228 -21.33 -8.39 -11.63
CA SER A 228 -22.44 -9.19 -12.14
C SER A 228 -23.11 -9.92 -10.97
N GLU A 229 -24.09 -10.78 -11.24
CA GLU A 229 -24.72 -11.60 -10.19
C GLU A 229 -23.72 -12.51 -9.45
N ASP A 230 -22.73 -13.04 -10.16
CA ASP A 230 -21.73 -13.97 -9.61
C ASP A 230 -20.40 -13.28 -9.25
N ILE A 231 -20.20 -12.00 -9.57
CA ILE A 231 -18.94 -11.28 -9.33
C ILE A 231 -19.23 -9.94 -8.67
N SER A 232 -18.68 -9.71 -7.48
CA SER A 232 -18.92 -8.49 -6.70
C SER A 232 -17.68 -7.99 -5.99
N ILE A 233 -17.57 -6.67 -5.84
CA ILE A 233 -16.57 -6.00 -5.00
C ILE A 233 -17.18 -5.80 -3.61
N VAL A 234 -16.60 -6.43 -2.60
CA VAL A 234 -17.07 -6.34 -1.22
C VAL A 234 -16.09 -5.52 -0.39
N TRP A 235 -16.61 -4.43 0.18
CA TRP A 235 -15.94 -3.64 1.19
C TRP A 235 -16.11 -4.32 2.55
N PRO A 236 -15.03 -4.74 3.24
CA PRO A 236 -15.16 -5.41 4.52
C PRO A 236 -15.82 -4.51 5.56
N GLU A 237 -16.77 -5.03 6.33
CA GLU A 237 -17.48 -4.30 7.39
C GLU A 237 -16.51 -3.83 8.49
N ASP A 238 -15.51 -4.65 8.79
CA ASP A 238 -14.43 -4.36 9.72
C ASP A 238 -13.29 -3.54 9.10
N GLY A 239 -13.45 -3.14 7.84
CA GLY A 239 -12.66 -2.13 7.15
C GLY A 239 -11.81 -2.66 6.00
N ALA A 240 -11.81 -1.92 4.90
CA ALA A 240 -10.84 -2.11 3.83
C ALA A 240 -9.43 -1.74 4.33
N ILE A 241 -8.43 -2.60 4.11
CA ILE A 241 -7.08 -2.38 4.63
C ILE A 241 -6.44 -1.17 3.96
N VAL A 242 -5.97 -0.24 4.78
CA VAL A 242 -5.24 0.95 4.34
C VAL A 242 -3.80 0.56 4.02
N ASN A 243 -3.46 0.51 2.72
CA ASN A 243 -2.06 0.40 2.29
C ASN A 243 -1.54 1.80 1.96
N PRO A 244 -0.67 2.36 2.81
CA PRO A 244 -0.31 3.77 2.72
C PRO A 244 0.57 4.07 1.51
N ILE A 245 0.53 5.31 1.05
CA ILE A 245 1.59 5.97 0.30
C ILE A 245 2.16 7.03 1.23
N THR A 246 3.41 6.83 1.62
CA THR A 246 4.12 7.70 2.55
C THR A 246 4.93 8.71 1.79
N LEU A 247 4.88 9.97 2.20
CA LEU A 247 5.77 11.04 1.76
C LEU A 247 6.71 11.39 2.92
N LEU A 248 8.00 11.25 2.64
CA LEU A 248 9.10 11.58 3.54
C LEU A 248 9.78 12.85 3.04
N VAL A 249 9.99 13.85 3.91
CA VAL A 249 10.53 15.17 3.53
C VAL A 249 11.64 15.57 4.49
N LYS A 250 12.85 15.84 3.99
CA LYS A 250 14.04 16.08 4.82
C LYS A 250 14.08 17.42 5.57
N ASN A 251 13.42 18.43 5.03
CA ASN A 251 13.28 19.77 5.60
C ASN A 251 12.26 20.51 4.75
N SER A 252 11.05 20.72 5.27
CA SER A 252 9.97 21.34 4.50
C SER A 252 10.25 22.82 4.18
N ASN A 253 11.08 23.50 4.97
CA ASN A 253 11.34 24.94 4.87
C ASN A 253 12.33 25.36 3.76
N GLN A 254 12.75 24.45 2.89
CA GLN A 254 13.51 24.83 1.69
C GLN A 254 12.54 25.31 0.58
N GLU A 255 12.84 26.45 -0.06
CA GLU A 255 12.00 27.03 -1.12
C GLU A 255 11.63 26.02 -2.22
N LYS A 256 12.60 25.20 -2.67
CA LYS A 256 12.37 24.14 -3.67
C LYS A 256 11.43 23.03 -3.19
N ASN A 257 11.40 22.77 -1.89
CA ASN A 257 10.51 21.79 -1.29
C ASN A 257 9.09 22.36 -1.20
N ASN A 258 8.92 23.63 -0.82
CA ASN A 258 7.60 24.27 -0.78
C ASN A 258 6.87 24.21 -2.13
N GLU A 259 7.57 24.49 -3.23
CA GLU A 259 6.99 24.43 -4.59
C GLU A 259 6.54 23.02 -4.97
N MET A 260 7.36 22.01 -4.66
CA MET A 260 6.97 20.62 -4.87
C MET A 260 5.81 20.20 -3.95
N LEU A 261 5.78 20.67 -2.71
CA LEU A 261 4.66 20.42 -1.79
C LEU A 261 3.38 21.08 -2.28
N GLU A 262 3.43 22.30 -2.82
CA GLU A 262 2.27 22.97 -3.42
C GLU A 262 1.72 22.16 -4.61
N PHE A 263 2.61 21.63 -5.46
CA PHE A 263 2.21 20.71 -6.51
C PHE A 263 1.55 19.44 -5.97
N LEU A 264 2.18 18.77 -4.99
CA LEU A 264 1.68 17.52 -4.42
C LEU A 264 0.32 17.70 -3.73
N LEU A 265 0.11 18.84 -3.06
CA LEU A 265 -1.08 19.10 -2.26
C LEU A 265 -2.22 19.76 -3.05
N ASN A 266 -2.09 19.93 -4.36
CA ASN A 266 -3.15 20.55 -5.15
C ASN A 266 -4.31 19.58 -5.48
N GLU A 267 -5.46 20.16 -5.87
CA GLU A 267 -6.67 19.42 -6.23
C GLU A 267 -6.43 18.44 -7.37
N PHE A 268 -5.58 18.80 -8.33
CA PHE A 268 -5.32 17.97 -9.50
C PHE A 268 -4.64 16.64 -9.10
N VAL A 269 -3.61 16.68 -8.24
CA VAL A 269 -2.94 15.47 -7.74
C VAL A 269 -3.90 14.64 -6.89
N GLY A 270 -4.71 15.28 -6.04
CA GLY A 270 -5.77 14.61 -5.28
C GLY A 270 -6.80 13.90 -6.17
N GLY A 271 -7.27 14.58 -7.22
CA GLY A 271 -8.21 14.05 -8.20
C GLY A 271 -7.65 12.89 -9.02
N MET A 272 -6.35 12.93 -9.36
CA MET A 272 -5.68 11.80 -10.02
C MET A 272 -5.65 10.56 -9.14
N PHE A 273 -5.40 10.70 -7.84
CA PHE A 273 -5.47 9.56 -6.89
C PHE A 273 -6.88 8.98 -6.85
N ALA A 274 -7.90 9.85 -6.71
CA ALA A 274 -9.31 9.47 -6.72
C ALA A 274 -9.70 8.69 -7.98
N GLU A 275 -9.29 9.19 -9.15
CA GLU A 275 -9.61 8.61 -10.46
C GLU A 275 -9.13 7.17 -10.58
N VAL A 276 -7.94 6.86 -10.07
CA VAL A 276 -7.39 5.49 -10.10
C VAL A 276 -7.79 4.63 -8.90
N GLY A 277 -8.65 5.13 -8.00
CA GLY A 277 -9.19 4.38 -6.87
C GLY A 277 -8.33 4.42 -5.60
N PHE A 278 -7.47 5.41 -5.44
CA PHE A 278 -6.76 5.71 -4.20
C PHE A 278 -7.50 6.79 -3.43
N VAL A 279 -7.30 6.84 -2.11
CA VAL A 279 -7.69 7.97 -1.27
C VAL A 279 -6.46 8.87 -1.12
N SER A 280 -6.62 10.19 -1.21
CA SER A 280 -5.54 11.15 -0.97
C SER A 280 -5.85 12.08 0.21
N MET A 281 -4.81 12.71 0.76
CA MET A 281 -4.93 13.67 1.85
C MET A 281 -5.60 14.99 1.44
N HIS A 282 -5.82 15.22 0.14
CA HIS A 282 -6.48 16.43 -0.35
C HIS A 282 -7.91 16.54 0.23
N PRO A 283 -8.34 17.70 0.76
CA PRO A 283 -9.64 17.83 1.43
C PRO A 283 -10.85 17.63 0.51
N GLU A 284 -10.68 17.89 -0.78
CA GLU A 284 -11.74 17.85 -1.78
C GLU A 284 -11.38 16.83 -2.84
N THR A 285 -11.46 15.54 -2.51
CA THR A 285 -11.35 14.45 -3.49
C THR A 285 -12.74 14.03 -3.94
N LYS A 286 -12.97 14.03 -5.25
CA LYS A 286 -14.23 13.53 -5.85
C LYS A 286 -14.15 12.03 -6.01
N ASP A 287 -14.05 11.34 -4.89
CA ASP A 287 -13.97 9.89 -4.90
C ASP A 287 -15.34 9.29 -5.21
N HIS A 288 -15.37 8.25 -6.04
CA HIS A 288 -16.57 7.44 -6.27
C HIS A 288 -16.51 6.17 -5.42
N PHE A 289 -16.28 6.31 -4.11
CA PHE A 289 -16.40 5.20 -3.17
C PHE A 289 -17.86 5.00 -2.76
N PRO A 290 -18.27 3.78 -2.39
CA PRO A 290 -19.59 3.57 -1.80
C PRO A 290 -19.76 4.39 -0.51
N GLU A 291 -21.00 4.76 -0.21
CA GLU A 291 -21.33 5.41 1.07
C GLU A 291 -21.08 4.45 2.25
N ASN A 292 -20.71 5.01 3.41
CA ASN A 292 -20.57 4.27 4.68
C ASN A 292 -19.56 3.11 4.66
N ILE A 293 -18.43 3.27 3.98
CA ILE A 293 -17.34 2.31 4.01
C ILE A 293 -16.43 2.48 5.23
N SER A 294 -16.02 1.36 5.80
CA SER A 294 -15.01 1.30 6.87
C SER A 294 -13.61 1.14 6.28
N TYR A 295 -12.61 1.66 7.00
CA TYR A 295 -11.19 1.46 6.69
C TYR A 295 -10.47 0.88 7.90
N LYS A 296 -9.46 0.05 7.63
CA LYS A 296 -8.63 -0.61 8.65
C LYS A 296 -7.20 -0.12 8.54
N TRP A 297 -6.86 0.87 9.36
CA TRP A 297 -5.49 1.37 9.52
C TRP A 297 -4.75 0.54 10.57
N LEU A 298 -3.47 0.21 10.29
CA LEU A 298 -2.64 -0.55 11.20
C LEU A 298 -2.44 0.18 12.54
N GLY A 299 -2.39 1.51 12.50
CA GLY A 299 -2.27 2.38 13.67
C GLY A 299 -0.82 2.66 14.04
N TRP A 300 -0.55 3.92 14.43
CA TRP A 300 0.79 4.37 14.82
C TRP A 300 1.34 3.66 16.06
N ASP A 301 0.48 3.29 17.02
CA ASP A 301 0.91 2.52 18.20
C ASP A 301 1.53 1.17 17.81
N PHE A 302 0.95 0.49 16.81
CA PHE A 302 1.51 -0.77 16.31
C PHE A 302 2.81 -0.52 15.52
N ILE A 303 2.82 0.50 14.66
CA ILE A 303 3.99 0.87 13.85
C ILE A 303 5.19 1.25 14.73
N HIS A 304 4.96 1.96 15.83
CA HIS A 304 6.01 2.38 16.77
C HIS A 304 6.36 1.28 17.78
N GLY A 305 5.41 0.41 18.12
CA GLY A 305 5.60 -0.65 19.11
C GLY A 305 6.31 -1.90 18.59
N TYR A 306 6.31 -2.13 17.27
CA TYR A 306 6.88 -3.33 16.64
C TYR A 306 7.95 -2.97 15.60
N ASP A 307 8.96 -3.83 15.47
CA ASP A 307 9.85 -3.77 14.31
C ASP A 307 9.14 -4.40 13.11
N LEU A 308 8.67 -3.56 12.18
CA LEU A 308 7.95 -4.04 11.00
C LEU A 308 8.82 -4.89 10.07
N GLU A 309 10.15 -4.73 10.07
CA GLU A 309 11.05 -5.57 9.26
C GLU A 309 11.07 -7.02 9.79
N GLU A 310 11.24 -7.16 11.11
CA GLU A 310 11.22 -8.45 11.80
C GLU A 310 9.82 -9.08 11.69
N MET A 311 8.76 -8.30 11.94
CA MET A 311 7.39 -8.77 11.81
C MET A 311 7.09 -9.27 10.39
N LYS A 312 7.45 -8.53 9.35
CA LYS A 312 7.25 -8.99 7.96
C LYS A 312 7.95 -10.33 7.73
N THR A 313 9.19 -10.48 8.17
CA THR A 313 9.95 -11.72 8.00
C THR A 313 9.29 -12.88 8.73
N TYR A 314 8.95 -12.68 10.00
CA TYR A 314 8.32 -13.67 10.85
C TYR A 314 6.93 -14.09 10.35
N LEU A 315 6.06 -13.14 10.03
CA LEU A 315 4.70 -13.44 9.56
C LEU A 315 4.70 -14.18 8.22
N ASN A 316 5.61 -13.83 7.29
CA ASN A 316 5.77 -14.59 6.05
C ASN A 316 6.21 -16.03 6.32
N LYS A 317 7.11 -16.26 7.29
CA LYS A 317 7.54 -17.60 7.68
C LYS A 317 6.39 -18.43 8.25
N VAL A 318 5.61 -17.86 9.19
CA VAL A 318 4.44 -18.53 9.79
C VAL A 318 3.40 -18.84 8.72
N PHE A 319 3.07 -17.85 7.87
CA PHE A 319 2.12 -18.02 6.79
C PHE A 319 2.56 -19.13 5.81
N TRP A 320 3.83 -19.14 5.43
CA TRP A 320 4.37 -20.11 4.47
C TRP A 320 4.26 -21.57 4.93
N GLN A 321 4.31 -21.83 6.25
CA GLN A 321 4.19 -23.19 6.80
C GLN A 321 2.84 -23.84 6.47
N THR A 322 1.79 -23.03 6.33
CA THR A 322 0.41 -23.50 6.12
C THR A 322 -0.15 -23.11 4.74
N PHE A 323 0.56 -22.24 4.01
CA PHE A 323 0.20 -21.74 2.68
C PHE A 323 -0.17 -22.87 1.71
N GLY A 324 -1.37 -22.81 1.12
CA GLY A 324 -1.86 -23.85 0.22
C GLY A 324 -2.32 -25.13 0.92
N GLY A 325 -2.55 -25.07 2.24
CA GLY A 325 -2.94 -26.22 3.06
C GLY A 325 -1.82 -27.24 3.26
N ARG A 326 -0.56 -26.80 3.33
CA ARG A 326 0.63 -27.69 3.43
C ARG A 326 0.71 -28.49 4.72
N ASP A 327 0.00 -28.05 5.74
CA ASP A 327 -0.02 -28.67 7.07
C ASP A 327 -1.28 -29.53 7.31
N LEU A 328 -2.13 -29.71 6.29
CA LEU A 328 -3.36 -30.49 6.34
C LEU A 328 -3.21 -31.90 5.78
#